data_AF-A0A564Q8R1-F1
#
_entry.id   AF-A0A564Q8R1-F1
#
_cell.length_a   1.000
_cell.length_b   1.000
_cell.length_c   1.000
_cell.angle_alpha   90.00
_cell.angle_beta   90.00
_cell.angle_gamma   90.00
#
_symmetry.space_group_name_H-M   'P 1'
#
loop_
_entity.id
_entity.type
_entity.pdbx_description
1 polymer ?
#
loop_
_entity_poly.entity_id
_entity_poly.type
_entity_poly.pdbx_seq_one_letter_code
_entity_poly.pdbx_strand_id
1 'polypeptide(L)'
;MPLGNIRHIIFSPSQREAKELMKTKKGFKRLKKEALKVIKSSGITGGLITFHAERHNEAGWYSSPHFHVLGYGYLKDARTFHKDTNWIYKNKGVRESVYSTIQYLLSHAGIAREQDSDDNKRPFQVVNWFGALSYYYVSRAEEIKKELTYPCKVCGAPLHQFTNVDEGDEDEPINWSDAVDEGAYMVQIKEHRYELQHLKQLRARYEVGRDGFLRHRVQTREGRKRRKARKDIVDKFGRLKSG
;
A
#
# COMPACT_ATOMS: atom_id res chain seq x y z
N MET A 1 -21.37 -8.81 3.29
CA MET A 1 -21.75 -7.39 3.30
C MET A 1 -21.15 -6.72 2.06
N PRO A 2 -21.96 -6.09 1.18
CA PRO A 2 -21.42 -5.29 0.10
C PRO A 2 -20.66 -4.09 0.68
N LEU A 3 -19.39 -3.94 0.29
CA LEU A 3 -18.47 -2.91 0.83
C LEU A 3 -18.82 -1.49 0.34
N GLY A 4 -19.66 -1.38 -0.71
CA GLY A 4 -19.99 -0.12 -1.37
C GLY A 4 -18.90 0.34 -2.36
N ASN A 5 -19.21 1.34 -3.17
CA ASN A 5 -18.25 1.92 -4.12
C ASN A 5 -17.16 2.71 -3.40
N ILE A 6 -15.96 2.76 -3.99
CA ILE A 6 -14.87 3.62 -3.51
C ILE A 6 -15.28 5.08 -3.72
N ARG A 7 -15.21 5.85 -2.64
CA ARG A 7 -15.51 7.28 -2.63
C ARG A 7 -14.26 8.07 -2.30
N HIS A 8 -14.20 9.28 -2.85
CA HIS A 8 -13.21 10.26 -2.45
C HIS A 8 -13.81 11.18 -1.39
N ILE A 9 -13.20 11.23 -0.21
CA ILE A 9 -13.70 11.99 0.93
C ILE A 9 -12.55 12.80 1.51
N ILE A 10 -12.82 14.06 1.82
CA ILE A 10 -11.81 14.97 2.39
C ILE A 10 -12.18 15.21 3.84
N PHE A 11 -11.33 14.78 4.77
CA PHE A 11 -11.46 15.04 6.20
C PHE A 11 -10.57 16.21 6.59
N SER A 12 -11.13 17.21 7.28
CA SER A 12 -10.36 18.38 7.72
C SER A 12 -10.44 18.51 9.25
N PRO A 13 -9.30 18.52 9.95
CA PRO A 13 -9.24 18.83 11.38
C PRO A 13 -9.47 20.32 11.64
N SER A 14 -9.55 20.67 12.93
CA SER A 14 -9.29 22.03 13.39
C SER A 14 -7.98 22.56 12.81
N GLN A 15 -8.06 23.66 12.07
CA GLN A 15 -6.90 24.20 11.34
C GLN A 15 -5.82 24.72 12.28
N ARG A 16 -6.21 25.29 13.43
CA ARG A 16 -5.27 25.75 14.47
C ARG A 16 -4.48 24.59 15.02
N GLU A 17 -5.17 23.53 15.46
CA GLU A 17 -4.53 22.36 16.07
C GLU A 17 -3.65 21.61 15.07
N ALA A 18 -4.13 21.41 13.84
CA ALA A 18 -3.36 20.71 12.82
C ALA A 18 -2.07 21.47 12.46
N LYS A 19 -2.13 22.80 12.31
CA LYS A 19 -0.95 23.64 12.06
C LYS A 19 0.10 23.51 13.17
N GLU A 20 -0.32 23.50 14.44
CA GLU A 20 0.61 23.28 15.55
C GLU A 20 1.21 21.87 15.55
N LEU A 21 0.39 20.83 15.36
CA LEU A 21 0.86 19.44 15.40
C LEU A 21 1.84 19.12 14.26
N MET A 22 1.67 19.72 13.08
CA MET A 22 2.56 19.48 11.94
C MET A 22 3.97 20.03 12.11
N LYS A 23 4.19 20.99 13.01
CA LYS A 23 5.52 21.60 13.22
C LYS A 23 6.56 20.59 13.69
N THR A 24 6.13 19.49 14.30
CA THR A 24 7.04 18.47 14.82
C THR A 24 6.68 17.08 14.31
N LYS A 25 7.70 16.22 14.20
CA LYS A 25 7.57 14.80 13.89
C LYS A 25 6.58 14.07 14.79
N LYS A 26 6.68 14.33 16.09
CA LYS A 26 5.83 13.70 17.11
C LYS A 26 4.38 14.19 16.96
N GLY A 27 4.18 15.49 16.76
CA GLY A 27 2.86 16.06 16.54
C GLY A 27 2.23 15.54 15.25
N PHE A 28 2.97 15.45 14.14
CA PHE A 28 2.43 14.93 12.88
C PHE A 28 2.01 13.46 12.98
N LYS A 29 2.81 12.63 13.67
CA LYS A 29 2.43 11.25 13.99
C LYS A 29 1.14 11.18 14.81
N ARG A 30 0.98 12.07 15.78
CA ARG A 30 -0.24 12.18 16.59
C ARG A 30 -1.44 12.58 15.73
N LEU A 31 -1.30 13.61 14.89
CA LEU A 31 -2.34 14.07 13.97
C LEU A 31 -2.81 12.94 13.04
N LYS A 32 -1.88 12.16 12.45
CA LYS A 32 -2.24 11.00 11.61
C LYS A 32 -2.97 9.91 12.40
N LYS A 33 -2.56 9.65 13.65
CA LYS A 33 -3.22 8.67 14.52
C LYS A 33 -4.65 9.10 14.87
N GLU A 34 -4.86 10.39 15.13
CA GLU A 34 -6.17 10.98 15.36
C GLU A 34 -7.04 10.94 14.10
N ALA A 35 -6.49 11.32 12.94
CA ALA A 35 -7.17 11.21 11.65
C ALA A 35 -7.71 9.80 11.40
N LEU A 36 -6.89 8.77 11.62
CA LEU A 36 -7.31 7.38 11.44
C LEU A 36 -8.44 6.95 12.40
N LYS A 37 -8.46 7.46 13.64
CA LYS A 37 -9.55 7.20 14.59
C LYS A 37 -10.85 7.85 14.11
N VAL A 38 -10.77 9.13 13.73
CA VAL A 38 -11.89 9.93 13.25
C VAL A 38 -12.47 9.37 11.95
N ILE A 39 -11.61 9.00 10.99
CA ILE A 39 -12.05 8.40 9.73
C ILE A 39 -12.78 7.08 9.96
N LYS A 40 -12.28 6.23 10.88
CA LYS A 40 -12.98 4.98 11.23
C LYS A 40 -14.32 5.25 11.91
N SER A 41 -14.41 6.24 12.79
CA SER A 41 -15.68 6.59 13.46
C SER A 41 -16.71 7.23 12.52
N SER A 42 -16.29 7.73 11.36
CA SER A 42 -17.18 8.24 10.30
C SER A 42 -18.00 7.16 9.60
N GLY A 43 -17.64 5.87 9.76
CA GLY A 43 -18.27 4.74 9.07
C GLY A 43 -17.52 4.20 7.84
N ILE A 44 -16.32 4.73 7.57
CA ILE A 44 -15.40 4.17 6.57
C ILE A 44 -14.71 2.93 7.13
N THR A 45 -14.80 1.83 6.38
CA THR A 45 -14.31 0.50 6.78
C THR A 45 -12.84 0.27 6.39
N GLY A 46 -12.39 0.91 5.31
CA GLY A 46 -11.01 0.81 4.85
C GLY A 46 -10.75 1.69 3.63
N GLY A 47 -9.49 1.96 3.37
CA GLY A 47 -9.11 2.86 2.29
C GLY A 47 -7.63 3.21 2.26
N LEU A 48 -7.32 4.13 1.34
CA LEU A 48 -6.09 4.88 1.25
C LEU A 48 -6.30 6.24 1.92
N ILE A 49 -5.41 6.65 2.81
CA ILE A 49 -5.35 8.01 3.35
C ILE A 49 -4.11 8.73 2.83
N THR A 50 -4.29 9.94 2.31
CA THR A 50 -3.23 10.82 1.83
C THR A 50 -3.34 12.17 2.54
N PHE A 51 -2.23 12.65 3.10
CA PHE A 51 -2.19 13.93 3.81
C PHE A 51 -1.76 15.08 2.88
N HIS A 52 -2.45 16.23 2.98
CA HIS A 52 -2.16 17.46 2.26
C HIS A 52 -2.06 18.63 3.24
N ALA A 53 -0.94 19.35 3.23
CA ALA A 53 -0.72 20.50 4.11
C ALA A 53 -1.40 21.78 3.59
N GLU A 54 -1.57 21.89 2.28
CA GLU A 54 -1.98 23.12 1.59
C GLU A 54 -3.13 22.88 0.63
N ARG A 55 -3.82 23.96 0.31
CA ARG A 55 -4.82 24.03 -0.75
C ARG A 55 -4.43 25.13 -1.73
N HIS A 56 -4.93 25.05 -2.94
CA HIS A 56 -4.76 26.06 -3.96
C HIS A 56 -6.09 26.76 -4.25
N ASN A 57 -6.08 28.09 -4.36
CA ASN A 57 -7.18 28.90 -4.88
C ASN A 57 -6.63 29.95 -5.86
N GLU A 58 -7.48 30.89 -6.29
CA GLU A 58 -7.09 31.97 -7.22
C GLU A 58 -5.99 32.89 -6.66
N ALA A 59 -5.89 33.02 -5.33
CA ALA A 59 -4.84 33.78 -4.66
C ALA A 59 -3.54 32.98 -4.44
N GLY A 60 -3.51 31.71 -4.87
CA GLY A 60 -2.38 30.81 -4.77
C GLY A 60 -2.51 29.75 -3.68
N TRP A 61 -1.36 29.27 -3.20
CA TRP A 61 -1.29 28.24 -2.17
C TRP A 61 -1.51 28.83 -0.78
N TYR A 62 -2.31 28.15 0.04
CA TYR A 62 -2.52 28.51 1.44
C TYR A 62 -2.51 27.28 2.34
N SER A 63 -1.94 27.44 3.54
CA SER A 63 -1.88 26.38 4.55
C SER A 63 -3.27 26.01 5.04
N SER A 64 -3.72 24.81 4.67
CA SER A 64 -4.98 24.22 5.09
C SER A 64 -4.85 22.70 5.19
N PRO A 65 -4.40 22.17 6.34
CA PRO A 65 -4.15 20.74 6.51
C PRO A 65 -5.42 19.91 6.38
N HIS A 66 -5.37 18.84 5.59
CA HIS A 66 -6.48 17.93 5.39
C HIS A 66 -6.03 16.53 4.93
N PHE A 67 -6.95 15.57 5.02
CA PHE A 67 -6.74 14.19 4.65
C PHE A 67 -7.70 13.79 3.54
N HIS A 68 -7.15 13.40 2.41
CA HIS A 68 -7.88 12.73 1.36
C HIS A 68 -8.00 11.24 1.70
N VAL A 69 -9.20 10.72 1.58
CA VAL A 69 -9.52 9.30 1.77
C VAL A 69 -10.15 8.78 0.49
N LEU A 70 -9.51 7.78 -0.10
CA LEU A 70 -10.13 6.90 -1.10
C LEU A 70 -10.52 5.61 -0.39
N GLY A 71 -11.80 5.50 -0.02
CA GLY A 71 -12.24 4.43 0.85
C GLY A 71 -13.68 4.01 0.60
N TYR A 72 -14.07 2.92 1.24
CA TYR A 72 -15.41 2.34 1.17
C TYR A 72 -16.04 2.23 2.56
N GLY A 73 -17.36 2.21 2.59
CA GLY A 73 -18.17 2.23 3.80
C GLY A 73 -19.38 3.16 3.67
N TYR A 74 -20.11 3.31 4.78
CA TYR A 74 -21.32 4.11 4.86
C TYR A 74 -21.10 5.26 5.83
N LEU A 75 -21.07 6.48 5.31
CA LEU A 75 -20.79 7.67 6.11
C LEU A 75 -21.97 7.97 7.05
N LYS A 76 -21.64 8.29 8.29
CA LYS A 76 -22.55 8.97 9.23
C LYS A 76 -23.00 10.31 8.64
N ASP A 77 -24.10 10.84 9.15
CA ASP A 77 -24.49 12.22 8.87
C ASP A 77 -23.37 13.22 9.24
N ALA A 78 -23.17 14.25 8.41
CA ALA A 78 -22.08 15.20 8.54
C ALA A 78 -22.19 16.06 9.81
N ARG A 79 -23.39 16.46 10.22
CA ARG A 79 -23.59 17.30 11.41
C ARG A 79 -23.33 16.49 12.68
N THR A 80 -23.82 15.26 12.69
CA THR A 80 -23.57 14.29 13.77
C THR A 80 -22.07 13.99 13.88
N PHE A 81 -21.42 13.70 12.76
CA PHE A 81 -19.97 13.49 12.71
C PHE A 81 -19.19 14.69 13.26
N HIS A 82 -19.54 15.90 12.85
CA HIS A 82 -18.88 17.11 13.35
C HIS A 82 -19.08 17.29 14.85
N LYS A 83 -20.30 17.11 15.35
CA LYS A 83 -20.60 17.19 16.78
C LYS A 83 -19.77 16.19 17.60
N ASP A 84 -19.61 14.98 17.10
CA ASP A 84 -18.90 13.89 17.80
C ASP A 84 -17.37 14.05 17.77
N THR A 85 -16.82 14.69 16.73
CA THR A 85 -15.37 14.64 16.46
C THR A 85 -14.70 16.01 16.42
N ASN A 86 -15.47 17.09 16.25
CA ASN A 86 -14.99 18.43 15.89
C ASN A 86 -14.20 18.47 14.57
N TRP A 87 -14.41 17.48 13.69
CA TRP A 87 -13.85 17.44 12.34
C TRP A 87 -14.97 17.62 11.33
N ILE A 88 -14.64 18.16 10.17
CA ILE A 88 -15.55 18.18 9.02
C ILE A 88 -15.09 17.15 8.00
N TYR A 89 -16.04 16.59 7.25
CA TYR A 89 -15.72 15.87 6.02
C TYR A 89 -16.51 16.44 4.84
N LYS A 90 -15.92 16.33 3.65
CA LYS A 90 -16.56 16.63 2.36
C LYS A 90 -16.51 15.40 1.48
N ASN A 91 -17.67 14.83 1.16
CA ASN A 91 -17.79 13.69 0.25
C ASN A 91 -17.78 14.19 -1.20
N LYS A 92 -16.77 13.80 -1.98
CA LYS A 92 -16.63 14.12 -3.41
C LYS A 92 -17.28 13.06 -4.31
N GLY A 93 -17.95 12.08 -3.73
CA GLY A 93 -18.70 11.05 -4.45
C GLY A 93 -17.84 9.87 -4.89
N VAL A 94 -18.46 9.01 -5.69
CA VAL A 94 -17.80 7.87 -6.34
C VAL A 94 -16.84 8.40 -7.41
N ARG A 95 -15.71 7.73 -7.60
CA ARG A 95 -14.74 8.10 -8.64
C ARG A 95 -14.85 7.14 -9.81
N GLU A 96 -14.77 7.69 -11.02
CA GLU A 96 -14.72 6.91 -12.26
C GLU A 96 -13.43 6.07 -12.33
N SER A 97 -12.30 6.69 -11.98
CA SER A 97 -11.00 6.03 -11.95
C SER A 97 -10.32 6.23 -10.60
N VAL A 98 -10.09 5.12 -9.90
CA VAL A 98 -9.29 5.08 -8.67
C VAL A 98 -7.84 5.46 -8.98
N TYR A 99 -7.29 4.93 -10.08
CA TYR A 99 -5.91 5.18 -10.50
C TYR A 99 -5.66 6.67 -10.75
N SER A 100 -6.47 7.30 -11.61
CA SER A 100 -6.32 8.72 -11.95
C SER A 100 -6.54 9.61 -10.73
N THR A 101 -7.44 9.21 -9.81
CA THR A 101 -7.61 9.95 -8.56
C THR A 101 -6.38 9.83 -7.66
N ILE A 102 -5.77 8.65 -7.52
CA ILE A 102 -4.54 8.49 -6.73
C ILE A 102 -3.39 9.31 -7.34
N GLN A 103 -3.24 9.27 -8.67
CA GLN A 103 -2.21 10.04 -9.37
C GLN A 103 -2.39 11.55 -9.12
N TYR A 104 -3.61 12.07 -9.26
CA TYR A 104 -3.92 13.47 -8.96
C TYR A 104 -3.64 13.81 -7.49
N LEU A 105 -4.01 12.92 -6.55
CA LEU A 105 -3.72 13.15 -5.14
C LEU A 105 -2.21 13.22 -4.87
N LEU A 106 -1.44 12.35 -5.51
CA LEU A 106 0.01 12.28 -5.32
C LEU A 106 0.77 13.43 -6.00
N SER A 107 0.28 13.95 -7.13
CA SER A 107 0.98 15.02 -7.88
C SER A 107 1.09 16.34 -7.11
N HIS A 108 0.27 16.53 -6.08
CA HIS A 108 0.26 17.71 -5.22
C HIS A 108 0.38 17.36 -3.73
N ALA A 109 0.84 16.15 -3.42
CA ALA A 109 1.06 15.71 -2.04
C ALA A 109 2.44 16.16 -1.57
N GLY A 110 2.49 17.06 -0.60
CA GLY A 110 3.75 17.51 0.01
C GLY A 110 4.46 16.36 0.75
N ILE A 111 5.75 16.19 0.49
CA ILE A 111 6.60 15.24 1.22
C ILE A 111 7.12 15.96 2.47
N ALA A 112 6.52 15.66 3.63
CA ALA A 112 7.00 16.23 4.88
C ALA A 112 8.39 15.67 5.20
N ARG A 113 9.28 16.57 5.66
CA ARG A 113 10.59 16.26 6.24
C ARG A 113 10.70 16.92 7.61
N GLU A 114 11.57 16.39 8.44
CA GLU A 114 11.89 17.03 9.72
C GLU A 114 12.87 18.18 9.41
N GLN A 115 12.68 19.34 10.05
CA GLN A 115 13.59 20.47 9.88
C GLN A 115 14.99 20.01 10.33
N ASP A 116 16.00 20.30 9.52
CA ASP A 116 17.40 19.86 9.73
C ASP A 116 17.62 18.33 9.66
N SER A 117 16.71 17.59 9.02
CA SER A 117 16.95 16.18 8.74
C SER A 117 17.99 16.01 7.62
N ASP A 118 19.09 15.33 7.92
CA ASP A 118 20.00 14.74 6.93
C ASP A 118 19.21 14.12 5.77
N ASP A 119 19.69 14.34 4.54
CA ASP A 119 19.07 13.82 3.32
C ASP A 119 18.90 12.30 3.34
N ASN A 120 19.71 11.58 4.11
CA ASN A 120 19.59 10.13 4.31
C ASN A 120 18.39 9.71 5.20
N LYS A 121 17.76 10.64 5.94
CA LYS A 121 16.58 10.31 6.75
C LYS A 121 15.34 10.22 5.86
N ARG A 122 14.67 9.07 5.94
CA ARG A 122 13.42 8.82 5.22
C ARG A 122 12.37 9.88 5.55
N PRO A 123 11.72 10.47 4.53
CA PRO A 123 10.64 11.42 4.75
C PRO A 123 9.43 10.76 5.38
N PHE A 124 8.48 11.58 5.82
CA PHE A 124 7.24 11.06 6.35
C PHE A 124 6.41 10.40 5.25
N GLN A 125 5.88 9.21 5.57
CA GLN A 125 4.99 8.52 4.66
C GLN A 125 3.66 9.29 4.52
N VAL A 126 3.44 9.87 3.35
CA VAL A 126 2.26 10.70 3.04
C VAL A 126 1.01 9.84 2.80
N VAL A 127 1.21 8.62 2.30
CA VAL A 127 0.15 7.68 1.91
C VAL A 127 0.11 6.45 2.79
N ASN A 128 -1.05 6.09 3.34
CA ASN A 128 -1.18 4.92 4.23
C ASN A 128 -2.44 4.14 3.88
N TRP A 129 -2.34 2.82 3.83
CA TRP A 129 -3.52 1.97 3.75
C TRP A 129 -4.03 1.64 5.14
N PHE A 130 -5.34 1.65 5.34
CA PHE A 130 -5.95 1.43 6.65
C PHE A 130 -7.24 0.61 6.58
N GLY A 131 -7.69 0.19 7.76
CA GLY A 131 -8.90 -0.62 7.90
C GLY A 131 -8.74 -1.95 7.20
N ALA A 132 -9.78 -2.40 6.50
CA ALA A 132 -9.76 -3.66 5.76
C ALA A 132 -8.79 -3.68 4.56
N LEU A 133 -8.21 -2.54 4.16
CA LEU A 133 -7.13 -2.47 3.17
C LEU A 133 -5.72 -2.34 3.81
N SER A 134 -5.61 -2.40 5.13
CA SER A 134 -4.33 -2.28 5.84
C SER A 134 -3.29 -3.29 5.34
N TYR A 135 -2.03 -2.87 5.28
CA TYR A 135 -0.88 -3.74 5.00
C TYR A 135 -0.81 -4.96 5.92
N TYR A 136 -1.36 -4.87 7.14
CA TYR A 136 -1.45 -6.01 8.06
C TYR A 136 -2.15 -7.21 7.44
N TYR A 137 -3.19 -6.97 6.62
CA TYR A 137 -3.95 -8.02 5.96
C TYR A 137 -3.30 -8.47 4.65
N VAL A 138 -2.14 -7.94 4.29
CA VAL A 138 -1.41 -8.29 3.07
C VAL A 138 -0.14 -9.03 3.48
N SER A 139 0.03 -10.25 3.00
CA SER A 139 1.27 -11.01 3.15
C SER A 139 1.93 -11.19 1.80
N ARG A 140 3.25 -11.07 1.75
CA ARG A 140 4.02 -11.43 0.56
C ARG A 140 3.85 -12.93 0.29
N ALA A 141 3.33 -13.25 -0.89
CA ALA A 141 3.09 -14.63 -1.30
C ALA A 141 4.30 -15.21 -2.03
N GLU A 142 4.92 -14.41 -2.91
CA GLU A 142 6.00 -14.86 -3.79
C GLU A 142 6.94 -13.70 -4.14
N GLU A 143 8.24 -14.00 -4.25
CA GLU A 143 9.25 -13.15 -4.90
C GLU A 143 9.64 -13.83 -6.20
N ILE A 144 9.36 -13.20 -7.34
CA ILE A 144 9.80 -13.69 -8.64
C ILE A 144 10.95 -12.79 -9.09
N LYS A 145 12.12 -13.37 -9.25
CA LYS A 145 13.26 -12.71 -9.89
C LYS A 145 13.23 -13.07 -11.37
N LYS A 146 13.17 -12.07 -12.23
CA LYS A 146 13.27 -12.25 -13.68
C LYS A 146 14.50 -11.52 -14.18
N GLU A 147 15.30 -12.21 -14.97
CA GLU A 147 16.32 -11.57 -15.80
C GLU A 147 15.67 -11.25 -17.14
N LEU A 148 15.68 -9.96 -17.49
CA LEU A 148 15.12 -9.48 -18.73
C LEU A 148 16.22 -8.77 -19.50
N THR A 149 16.39 -9.20 -20.74
CA THR A 149 17.19 -8.48 -21.72
C THR A 149 16.37 -7.32 -22.26
N TYR A 150 16.93 -6.12 -22.30
CA TYR A 150 16.24 -4.99 -22.92
C TYR A 150 16.34 -5.12 -24.44
N PRO A 151 15.21 -5.23 -25.17
CA PRO A 151 15.26 -5.18 -26.63
C PRO A 151 15.40 -3.75 -27.11
N CYS A 152 16.16 -3.55 -28.18
CA CYS A 152 16.20 -2.30 -28.93
C CYS A 152 14.79 -1.97 -29.44
N LYS A 153 14.32 -0.74 -29.19
CA LYS A 153 12.97 -0.31 -29.61
C LYS A 153 12.79 -0.22 -31.14
N VAL A 154 13.90 -0.20 -31.89
CA VAL A 154 13.89 -0.10 -33.36
C VAL A 154 13.94 -1.47 -34.02
N CYS A 155 14.89 -2.34 -33.63
CA CYS A 155 15.12 -3.62 -34.30
C CYS A 155 14.78 -4.86 -33.45
N GLY A 156 14.47 -4.70 -32.16
CA GLY A 156 14.13 -5.82 -31.27
C GLY A 156 15.31 -6.68 -30.79
N ALA A 157 16.52 -6.45 -31.31
CA ALA A 157 17.72 -7.15 -30.85
C ALA A 157 18.05 -6.78 -29.39
N PRO A 158 18.66 -7.69 -28.61
CA PRO A 158 19.23 -7.36 -27.31
C PRO A 158 20.10 -6.10 -27.36
N LEU A 159 19.88 -5.16 -26.45
CA LEU A 159 20.88 -4.14 -26.17
C LEU A 159 22.08 -4.81 -25.51
N HIS A 160 23.29 -4.40 -25.86
CA HIS A 160 24.54 -4.89 -25.28
C HIS A 160 25.15 -3.84 -24.36
N GLN A 161 25.87 -4.28 -23.34
CA GLN A 161 26.63 -3.41 -22.45
C GLN A 161 28.09 -3.39 -22.91
N PHE A 162 28.65 -2.19 -23.06
CA PHE A 162 30.06 -2.01 -23.39
C PHE A 162 30.78 -1.38 -22.20
N THR A 163 31.99 -1.85 -21.91
CA THR A 163 32.94 -1.25 -20.96
C THR A 163 34.15 -0.68 -21.72
N ASN A 164 34.99 0.13 -21.05
CA ASN A 164 36.11 0.85 -21.68
C ASN A 164 35.69 1.78 -22.83
N VAL A 165 34.52 2.39 -22.68
CA VAL A 165 34.08 3.48 -23.53
C VAL A 165 34.60 4.76 -22.89
N ASP A 166 35.60 5.40 -23.49
CA ASP A 166 35.99 6.75 -23.05
C ASP A 166 34.80 7.66 -23.29
N GLU A 167 34.22 8.18 -22.21
CA GLU A 167 33.28 9.29 -22.24
C GLU A 167 34.09 10.50 -22.73
N GLY A 168 34.20 10.65 -24.06
CA GLY A 168 34.82 11.82 -24.67
C GLY A 168 34.17 13.11 -24.15
N ASP A 169 34.88 14.23 -24.28
CA ASP A 169 34.31 15.55 -23.99
C ASP A 169 33.01 15.76 -24.79
N GLU A 170 32.08 16.60 -24.31
CA GLU A 170 30.71 16.76 -24.86
C GLU A 170 30.63 17.00 -26.39
N ASP A 171 31.74 17.40 -27.03
CA ASP A 171 31.86 17.72 -28.45
C ASP A 171 32.66 16.69 -29.28
N GLU A 172 33.21 15.63 -28.67
CA GLU A 172 33.96 14.59 -29.38
C GLU A 172 33.16 13.27 -29.51
N PRO A 173 33.16 12.64 -30.70
CA PRO A 173 32.49 11.37 -30.87
C PRO A 173 33.15 10.31 -30.00
N ILE A 174 32.31 9.56 -29.27
CA ILE A 174 32.72 8.43 -28.44
C ILE A 174 33.63 7.49 -29.26
N ASN A 175 34.84 7.24 -28.75
CA ASN A 175 35.74 6.27 -29.34
C ASN A 175 35.33 4.86 -28.91
N TRP A 176 34.93 4.04 -29.88
CA TRP A 176 34.51 2.65 -29.66
C TRP A 176 35.63 1.63 -29.91
N SER A 177 36.85 2.05 -30.28
CA SER A 177 37.93 1.13 -30.67
C SER A 177 38.35 0.17 -29.57
N ASP A 178 38.31 0.64 -28.32
CA ASP A 178 38.71 -0.13 -27.14
C ASP A 178 37.50 -0.66 -26.34
N ALA A 179 36.29 -0.46 -26.86
CA ALA A 179 35.06 -0.89 -26.22
C ALA A 179 35.00 -2.43 -26.15
N VAL A 180 34.82 -2.95 -24.95
CA VAL A 180 34.66 -4.40 -24.71
C VAL A 180 33.17 -4.70 -24.58
N ASP A 181 32.66 -5.59 -25.44
CA ASP A 181 31.29 -6.10 -25.35
C ASP A 181 31.16 -7.09 -24.19
N GLU A 182 30.48 -6.68 -23.12
CA GLU A 182 30.17 -7.51 -21.95
C GLU A 182 28.92 -8.39 -22.17
N GLY A 183 28.35 -8.35 -23.39
CA GLY A 183 27.19 -9.09 -23.80
C GLY A 183 25.88 -8.35 -23.55
N ALA A 184 24.79 -9.10 -23.62
CA ALA A 184 23.44 -8.54 -23.54
C ALA A 184 23.18 -7.83 -22.21
N TYR A 185 22.75 -6.57 -22.28
CA TYR A 185 22.32 -5.76 -21.14
C TYR A 185 21.09 -6.40 -20.48
N MET A 186 21.34 -7.02 -19.33
CA MET A 186 20.33 -7.70 -18.53
C MET A 186 19.95 -6.86 -17.31
N VAL A 187 18.65 -6.69 -17.11
CA VAL A 187 18.10 -6.06 -15.90
C VAL A 187 17.41 -7.13 -15.08
N GLN A 188 17.81 -7.22 -13.81
CA GLN A 188 17.10 -8.04 -12.83
C GLN A 188 15.87 -7.29 -12.31
N ILE A 189 14.68 -7.75 -12.69
CA ILE A 189 13.42 -7.23 -12.16
C ILE A 189 12.95 -8.14 -11.03
N LYS A 190 12.63 -7.52 -9.89
CA LYS A 190 11.99 -8.18 -8.75
C LYS A 190 10.49 -7.92 -8.78
N GLU A 191 9.70 -8.94 -9.10
CA GLU A 191 8.25 -8.90 -8.97
C GLU A 191 7.82 -9.44 -7.61
N HIS A 192 7.00 -8.68 -6.91
CA HIS A 192 6.45 -9.07 -5.61
C HIS A 192 4.95 -9.39 -5.78
N ARG A 193 4.56 -10.65 -5.56
CA ARG A 193 3.15 -11.02 -5.47
C ARG A 193 2.70 -11.02 -4.02
N TYR A 194 1.55 -10.42 -3.77
CA TYR A 194 0.96 -10.31 -2.44
C TYR A 194 -0.38 -11.04 -2.38
N GLU A 195 -0.67 -11.68 -1.26
CA GLU A 195 -1.96 -12.31 -0.96
C GLU A 195 -2.60 -11.66 0.26
N LEU A 196 -3.93 -11.64 0.31
CA LEU A 196 -4.63 -11.22 1.52
C LEU A 196 -4.52 -12.32 2.58
N GLN A 197 -3.98 -12.01 3.76
CA GLN A 197 -3.86 -12.94 4.88
C GLN A 197 -5.20 -13.58 5.24
N HIS A 198 -6.31 -12.85 5.11
CA HIS A 198 -7.63 -13.41 5.39
C HIS A 198 -7.99 -14.53 4.41
N LEU A 199 -7.57 -14.44 3.14
CA LEU A 199 -7.71 -15.54 2.17
C LEU A 199 -6.82 -16.72 2.53
N LYS A 200 -5.59 -16.48 3.03
CA LYS A 200 -4.71 -17.55 3.52
C LYS A 200 -5.34 -18.31 4.69
N GLN A 201 -5.89 -17.59 5.67
CA GLN A 201 -6.58 -18.18 6.82
C GLN A 201 -7.88 -18.87 6.41
N LEU A 202 -8.64 -18.30 5.47
CA LEU A 202 -9.85 -18.91 4.93
C LEU A 202 -9.53 -20.18 4.15
N ARG A 203 -8.52 -20.19 3.26
CA ARG A 203 -8.06 -21.38 2.53
C ARG A 203 -7.49 -22.47 3.46
N ALA A 204 -6.90 -22.08 4.59
CA ALA A 204 -6.42 -23.01 5.60
C ALA A 204 -7.58 -23.66 6.39
N ARG A 205 -8.63 -22.89 6.70
CA ARG A 205 -9.77 -23.33 7.51
C ARG A 205 -10.91 -23.93 6.70
N TYR A 206 -11.04 -23.56 5.43
CA TYR A 206 -12.16 -23.89 4.58
C TYR A 206 -11.69 -24.44 3.23
N GLU A 207 -12.43 -25.39 2.69
CA GLU A 207 -12.28 -25.89 1.32
C GLU A 207 -13.52 -25.55 0.51
N VAL A 208 -13.34 -25.26 -0.78
CA VAL A 208 -14.45 -25.02 -1.69
C VAL A 208 -14.99 -26.39 -2.12
N GLY A 209 -16.25 -26.68 -1.77
CA GLY A 209 -16.94 -27.88 -2.23
C GLY A 209 -17.17 -27.87 -3.73
N ARG A 210 -17.52 -29.02 -4.32
CA ARG A 210 -17.85 -29.10 -5.76
C ARG A 210 -19.06 -28.25 -6.15
N ASP A 211 -19.86 -27.88 -5.17
CA ASP A 211 -21.01 -26.98 -5.25
C ASP A 211 -20.62 -25.48 -5.14
N GLY A 212 -19.33 -25.16 -5.02
CA GLY A 212 -18.83 -23.79 -4.91
C GLY A 212 -18.92 -23.19 -3.50
N PHE A 213 -19.46 -23.92 -2.52
CA PHE A 213 -19.63 -23.42 -1.15
C PHE A 213 -18.40 -23.71 -0.28
N LEU A 214 -18.01 -22.75 0.57
CA LEU A 214 -16.93 -22.92 1.54
C LEU A 214 -17.37 -23.81 2.70
N ARG A 215 -16.67 -24.93 2.91
CA ARG A 215 -16.91 -25.88 4.00
C ARG A 215 -15.71 -25.92 4.92
N HIS A 216 -15.94 -25.96 6.23
CA HIS A 216 -14.84 -26.02 7.19
C HIS A 216 -14.07 -27.33 7.00
N ARG A 217 -12.74 -27.26 6.80
CA ARG A 217 -11.89 -28.40 6.46
C ARG A 217 -11.98 -29.52 7.50
N VAL A 218 -12.14 -29.19 8.78
CA VAL A 218 -12.31 -30.19 9.86
C VAL A 218 -13.64 -30.95 9.77
N GLN A 219 -14.67 -30.36 9.16
CA GLN A 219 -15.98 -31.00 9.04
C GLN A 219 -16.05 -32.00 7.89
N THR A 220 -15.09 -31.98 6.96
CA THR A 220 -15.09 -32.84 5.79
C THR A 220 -14.47 -34.20 6.10
N ARG A 221 -14.82 -35.23 5.32
CA ARG A 221 -14.37 -36.61 5.55
C ARG A 221 -12.84 -36.71 5.55
N GLU A 222 -12.20 -35.98 4.64
CA GLU A 222 -10.74 -35.83 4.53
C GLU A 222 -10.13 -35.20 5.79
N GLY A 223 -10.69 -34.09 6.28
CA GLY A 223 -10.17 -33.40 7.46
C GLY A 223 -10.39 -34.16 8.76
N ARG A 224 -11.50 -34.91 8.88
CA ARG A 224 -11.71 -35.84 10.00
C ARG A 224 -10.66 -36.95 10.01
N LYS A 225 -10.33 -37.54 8.85
CA LYS A 225 -9.26 -38.54 8.72
C LYS A 225 -7.89 -37.97 9.14
N ARG A 226 -7.52 -36.77 8.67
CA ARG A 226 -6.25 -36.13 9.04
C ARG A 226 -6.17 -35.80 10.54
N ARG A 227 -7.27 -35.34 11.14
CA ARG A 227 -7.34 -35.07 12.59
C ARG A 227 -7.16 -36.35 13.41
N LYS A 228 -7.79 -37.45 12.99
CA LYS A 228 -7.62 -38.76 13.62
C LYS A 228 -6.16 -39.24 13.53
N ALA A 229 -5.57 -39.22 12.33
CA ALA A 229 -4.17 -39.61 12.13
C ALA A 229 -3.19 -38.76 12.97
N ARG A 230 -3.43 -37.45 13.09
CA ARG A 230 -2.59 -36.56 13.92
C ARG A 230 -2.73 -36.87 15.42
N LYS A 231 -3.94 -37.19 15.88
CA LYS A 231 -4.17 -37.63 17.27
C LYS A 231 -3.45 -38.96 17.54
N ASP A 232 -3.57 -39.92 16.63
CA ASP A 232 -2.93 -41.24 16.75
C ASP A 232 -1.39 -41.11 16.80
N ILE A 233 -0.80 -40.18 16.03
CA ILE A 233 0.63 -39.87 16.09
C ILE A 233 1.02 -39.27 17.45
N VAL A 234 0.27 -38.27 17.93
CA VAL A 234 0.56 -37.61 19.22
C VAL A 234 0.44 -38.59 20.38
N ASP A 235 -0.60 -39.44 20.38
CA ASP A 235 -0.80 -40.46 21.41
C ASP A 235 0.32 -41.52 21.38
N LYS A 236 0.81 -41.88 20.18
CA LYS A 236 1.94 -42.81 20.00
C LYS A 236 3.27 -42.22 20.49
N PHE A 237 3.54 -40.95 20.22
CA PHE A 237 4.75 -40.27 20.71
C PHE A 237 4.68 -39.89 22.20
N GLY A 238 3.49 -39.61 22.73
CA GLY A 238 3.28 -39.35 24.16
C GLY A 238 3.60 -40.56 25.02
N ARG A 239 3.26 -41.78 24.56
CA ARG A 239 3.57 -43.04 25.25
C ARG A 239 5.05 -43.43 25.23
N LEU A 240 5.83 -42.93 24.26
CA LEU A 240 7.28 -43.20 24.14
C LEU A 240 8.14 -42.34 25.08
N LYS A 241 7.59 -41.30 25.70
CA LYS A 241 8.30 -40.43 26.66
C LYS A 241 8.06 -40.79 28.13
N SER A 242 7.25 -41.81 28.40
CA SER A 242 6.81 -42.21 29.74
C SER A 242 7.20 -43.64 30.09
N GLY A 243 8.22 -44.19 29.44
CA GLY A 243 8.80 -45.51 29.70
C GLY A 243 10.30 -45.42 29.91
#